data_AF-A0A094F7T1-F1
#
_entry.id   AF-A0A094F7T1-F1
#
_cell.length_a   1.000
_cell.length_b   1.000
_cell.length_c   1.000
_cell.angle_alpha   90.00
_cell.angle_beta   90.00
_cell.angle_gamma   90.00
#
_symmetry.space_group_name_H-M   'P 1'
#
loop_
_entity.id
_entity.type
_entity.pdbx_description
1 polymer ?
#
loop_
_entity_poly.entity_id
_entity_poly.type
_entity_poly.pdbx_seq_one_letter_code
_entity_poly.pdbx_strand_id
1 'polypeptide(L)'
;MRLSFGLLLPAIAGVAHATSPHVDGFIFTASKELDAGSVSLTPEQVRVVLAQQLDVTQYHSLGAGDRSEKELNLINTFGGQHPKLFDEGVAGATSPRHLVVFLDVSLEGSKALKAKWSAKGRTEPSFVMVGSPGPESVGALVRDIQQQISPRELPDEQCTLTKAIDASASECWYGKNSHIMHKFTEDSSDFDTFVESQDSLFRAIEKGDLEATFLLMTPGQTNRFIHLREPWGSYSLPSSDSDLRKRQQELPMSDVVSSSSSSALSGPQPTSTPIRGLPPLCYNSLESCTTSTQNCSGHGACVRKFGPAKGESGASCFSCKCYSPDPKDETRNGHWGGAACQKQDISAQFWIIAGFSALLIGIVSYAIGMMFSIGSEKLPGVIGAGVAAKTR
;
A
#
# COMPACT_ATOMS: atom_id res chain seq x y z
N MET A 1 21.31 -77.83 4.71
CA MET A 1 21.77 -76.85 5.72
C MET A 1 23.09 -76.23 5.25
N ARG A 2 23.06 -75.01 4.72
CA ARG A 2 24.24 -74.16 4.54
C ARG A 2 23.79 -72.73 4.82
N LEU A 3 24.27 -72.17 5.92
CA LEU A 3 24.04 -70.80 6.37
C LEU A 3 25.09 -69.92 5.68
N SER A 4 24.63 -69.02 4.81
CA SER A 4 25.47 -67.99 4.21
C SER A 4 25.24 -66.67 4.95
N PHE A 5 26.28 -66.22 5.66
CA PHE A 5 26.37 -64.92 6.29
C PHE A 5 26.44 -63.83 5.21
N GLY A 6 25.42 -62.97 5.14
CA GLY A 6 25.45 -61.72 4.38
C GLY A 6 25.53 -60.55 5.35
N LEU A 7 26.71 -59.94 5.45
CA LEU A 7 26.94 -58.66 6.11
C LEU A 7 26.13 -57.56 5.41
N LEU A 8 25.13 -57.00 6.09
CA LEU A 8 24.52 -55.73 5.72
C LEU A 8 25.06 -54.64 6.66
N LEU A 9 26.01 -53.86 6.15
CA LEU A 9 26.37 -52.54 6.68
C LEU A 9 25.34 -51.54 6.14
N PRO A 10 24.50 -50.90 6.97
CA PRO A 10 23.80 -49.71 6.52
C PRO A 10 24.80 -48.56 6.53
N ALA A 11 25.14 -48.06 5.35
CA ALA A 11 25.80 -46.79 5.21
C ALA A 11 24.81 -45.70 5.65
N ILE A 12 24.99 -45.19 6.88
CA ILE A 12 24.31 -43.98 7.33
C ILE A 12 24.97 -42.84 6.54
N ALA A 13 24.42 -42.55 5.36
CA ALA A 13 24.60 -41.26 4.72
C ALA A 13 23.86 -40.23 5.59
N GLY A 14 24.54 -39.74 6.62
CA GLY A 14 24.15 -38.51 7.29
C GLY A 14 24.22 -37.41 6.24
N VAL A 15 23.07 -37.04 5.68
CA VAL A 15 22.94 -35.78 4.95
C VAL A 15 23.10 -34.70 6.02
N ALA A 16 24.33 -34.27 6.24
CA ALA A 16 24.57 -32.96 6.82
C ALA A 16 23.88 -31.97 5.88
N HIS A 17 22.70 -31.50 6.27
CA HIS A 17 22.17 -30.26 5.70
C HIS A 17 23.21 -29.20 6.06
N ALA A 18 24.13 -28.93 5.13
CA ALA A 18 24.87 -27.69 5.13
C ALA A 18 23.80 -26.61 4.92
N THR A 19 23.19 -26.16 6.02
CA THR A 19 22.15 -25.14 6.03
C THR A 19 22.72 -23.93 5.33
N SER A 20 22.21 -23.60 4.16
CA SER A 20 22.52 -22.33 3.53
C SER A 20 22.21 -21.21 4.52
N PRO A 21 23.04 -20.17 4.61
CA PRO A 21 22.74 -19.02 5.46
C PRO A 21 21.34 -18.47 5.14
N HIS A 22 20.53 -18.22 6.16
CA HIS A 22 19.17 -17.74 6.00
C HIS A 22 18.72 -16.95 7.22
N VAL A 23 17.96 -15.88 7.03
CA VAL A 23 17.43 -15.07 8.14
C VAL A 23 15.96 -15.41 8.34
N ASP A 24 15.59 -15.73 9.57
CA ASP A 24 14.20 -16.09 9.90
C ASP A 24 13.38 -14.82 10.19
N GLY A 25 12.32 -14.62 9.42
CA GLY A 25 11.36 -13.52 9.59
C GLY A 25 10.10 -13.97 10.32
N PHE A 26 9.78 -13.32 11.44
CA PHE A 26 8.58 -13.58 12.23
C PHE A 26 7.68 -12.35 12.22
N ILE A 27 6.44 -12.51 11.75
CA ILE A 27 5.43 -11.45 11.72
C ILE A 27 4.38 -11.72 12.79
N PHE A 28 4.11 -10.72 13.62
CA PHE A 28 3.13 -10.74 14.68
C PHE A 28 2.09 -9.65 14.46
N THR A 29 0.84 -10.07 14.27
CA THR A 29 -0.32 -9.20 14.10
C THR A 29 -1.48 -9.71 14.95
N ALA A 30 -2.49 -8.87 15.17
CA ALA A 30 -3.69 -9.26 15.92
C ALA A 30 -4.46 -10.41 15.24
N SER A 31 -4.37 -10.51 13.90
CA SER A 31 -4.94 -11.63 13.13
C SER A 31 -4.02 -12.84 13.21
N LYS A 32 -4.51 -13.94 13.79
CA LYS A 32 -3.73 -15.17 14.01
C LYS A 32 -3.36 -15.93 12.73
N GLU A 33 -4.02 -15.65 11.61
CA GLU A 33 -3.82 -16.40 10.36
C GLU A 33 -2.79 -15.72 9.46
N LEU A 34 -1.51 -16.06 9.66
CA LEU A 34 -0.56 -16.10 8.56
C LEU A 34 -0.22 -17.57 8.34
N ASP A 35 -1.12 -18.29 7.67
CA ASP A 35 -0.93 -19.69 7.23
C ASP A 35 -0.12 -19.75 5.93
N ALA A 36 1.04 -19.11 5.93
CA ALA A 36 2.04 -19.31 4.91
C ALA A 36 3.15 -20.16 5.54
N GLY A 37 3.16 -21.47 5.27
CA GLY A 37 4.32 -22.30 5.58
C GLY A 37 5.59 -21.64 5.04
N SER A 38 6.72 -21.78 5.75
CA SER A 38 7.94 -20.97 5.57
C SER A 38 8.27 -20.66 4.10
N VAL A 39 7.91 -19.45 3.63
CA VAL A 39 8.18 -19.02 2.26
C VAL A 39 9.58 -18.46 2.17
N SER A 40 10.36 -18.89 1.18
CA SER A 40 11.68 -18.33 0.91
C SER A 40 11.58 -17.03 0.11
N LEU A 41 12.18 -15.94 0.61
CA LEU A 41 12.22 -14.62 -0.03
C LEU A 41 13.67 -14.18 -0.28
N THR A 42 13.91 -13.44 -1.37
CA THR A 42 15.19 -12.76 -1.59
C THR A 42 15.32 -11.52 -0.71
N PRO A 43 16.54 -11.01 -0.45
CA PRO A 43 16.71 -9.74 0.26
C PRO A 43 15.93 -8.57 -0.37
N GLU A 44 15.86 -8.50 -1.70
CA GLU A 44 15.10 -7.48 -2.41
C GLU A 44 13.59 -7.58 -2.11
N GLN A 45 13.05 -8.80 -2.11
CA GLN A 45 11.64 -9.05 -1.78
C GLN A 45 11.35 -8.69 -0.31
N VAL A 46 12.25 -9.07 0.61
CA VAL A 46 12.14 -8.70 2.03
C VAL A 46 12.16 -7.18 2.19
N ARG A 47 13.08 -6.48 1.52
CA ARG A 47 13.10 -5.00 1.52
C ARG A 47 11.76 -4.41 1.12
N VAL A 48 11.10 -4.94 0.09
CA VAL A 48 9.80 -4.42 -0.38
C VAL A 48 8.67 -4.75 0.61
N VAL A 49 8.67 -5.95 1.20
CA VAL A 49 7.74 -6.31 2.28
C VAL A 49 7.86 -5.35 3.46
N LEU A 50 9.09 -5.07 3.91
CA LEU A 50 9.32 -4.13 5.01
C LEU A 50 8.93 -2.70 4.64
N ALA A 51 9.22 -2.28 3.41
CA ALA A 51 8.81 -0.97 2.93
C ALA A 51 7.29 -0.81 2.88
N GLN A 52 6.57 -1.90 2.61
CA GLN A 52 5.12 -1.95 2.71
C GLN A 52 4.66 -1.83 4.15
N GLN A 53 5.14 -2.68 5.06
CA GLN A 53 4.80 -2.62 6.49
C GLN A 53 5.04 -1.24 7.12
N LEU A 54 6.11 -0.55 6.68
CA LEU A 54 6.52 0.74 7.25
C LEU A 54 5.92 1.96 6.51
N ASP A 55 5.10 1.75 5.49
CA ASP A 55 4.48 2.79 4.66
C ASP A 55 5.49 3.72 3.95
N VAL A 56 6.56 3.11 3.41
CA VAL A 56 7.61 3.80 2.63
C VAL A 56 7.73 3.26 1.20
N THR A 57 6.72 2.51 0.73
CA THR A 57 6.68 1.87 -0.61
C THR A 57 7.03 2.81 -1.75
N GLN A 58 6.76 4.10 -1.62
CA GLN A 58 7.09 5.13 -2.60
C GLN A 58 8.58 5.18 -2.99
N TYR A 59 9.48 4.70 -2.14
CA TYR A 59 10.92 4.66 -2.41
C TYR A 59 11.42 3.29 -2.89
N HIS A 60 10.56 2.27 -2.88
CA HIS A 60 10.90 0.88 -3.05
C HIS A 60 10.11 0.26 -4.21
N SER A 61 10.83 -0.20 -5.24
CA SER A 61 10.25 -1.00 -6.33
C SER A 61 11.00 -2.31 -6.51
N LEU A 62 10.31 -3.30 -7.08
CA LEU A 62 10.94 -4.52 -7.60
C LEU A 62 11.47 -4.30 -9.02
N GLY A 63 12.58 -4.97 -9.33
CA GLY A 63 13.09 -5.10 -10.69
C GLY A 63 12.05 -5.66 -11.68
N ALA A 64 12.23 -5.43 -12.97
CA ALA A 64 11.28 -5.87 -14.01
C ALA A 64 11.09 -7.40 -14.11
N GLY A 65 12.04 -8.19 -13.58
CA GLY A 65 12.00 -9.65 -13.56
C GLY A 65 11.24 -10.27 -12.38
N ASP A 66 11.05 -9.52 -11.29
CA ASP A 66 10.51 -10.03 -10.00
C ASP A 66 9.06 -9.57 -9.77
N ARG A 67 8.29 -9.44 -10.85
CA ARG A 67 6.89 -8.98 -10.86
C ARG A 67 5.90 -10.11 -11.11
N SER A 68 6.27 -11.35 -10.81
CA SER A 68 5.33 -12.48 -10.92
C SER A 68 4.12 -12.23 -10.02
N GLU A 69 2.92 -12.61 -10.46
CA GLU A 69 1.71 -12.52 -9.61
C GLU A 69 1.89 -13.27 -8.28
N LYS A 70 2.67 -14.35 -8.28
CA LYS A 70 3.01 -15.10 -7.07
C LYS A 70 3.82 -14.26 -6.09
N GLU A 71 4.78 -13.46 -6.58
CA GLU A 71 5.64 -12.62 -5.75
C GLU A 71 4.86 -11.41 -5.21
N LEU A 72 4.01 -10.81 -6.04
CA LEU A 72 3.11 -9.74 -5.61
C LEU A 72 2.12 -10.22 -4.54
N ASN A 73 1.61 -11.45 -4.67
CA ASN A 73 0.76 -12.05 -3.64
C ASN A 73 1.51 -12.25 -2.32
N LEU A 74 2.76 -12.73 -2.37
CA LEU A 74 3.61 -12.86 -1.17
C LEU A 74 3.86 -11.50 -0.50
N ILE A 75 4.16 -10.48 -1.29
CA ILE A 75 4.37 -9.12 -0.80
C ILE A 75 3.10 -8.58 -0.13
N ASN A 76 1.94 -8.75 -0.76
CA ASN A 76 0.66 -8.35 -0.17
C ASN A 76 0.30 -9.16 1.08
N THR A 77 0.70 -10.44 1.14
CA THR A 77 0.45 -11.31 2.30
C THR A 77 1.26 -10.85 3.51
N PHE A 78 2.51 -10.46 3.31
CA PHE A 78 3.42 -10.09 4.39
C PHE A 78 3.51 -8.59 4.65
N GLY A 79 3.00 -7.75 3.74
CA GLY A 79 3.13 -6.29 3.77
C GLY A 79 2.37 -5.57 4.89
N GLY A 80 1.59 -6.28 5.71
CA GLY A 80 0.83 -5.68 6.80
C GLY A 80 -0.56 -5.17 6.37
N GLN A 81 -1.37 -4.76 7.34
CA GLN A 81 -2.70 -4.24 7.09
C GLN A 81 -2.67 -2.74 6.83
N HIS A 82 -2.94 -2.33 5.58
CA HIS A 82 -3.14 -0.92 5.27
C HIS A 82 -4.61 -0.54 5.35
N PRO A 83 -4.94 0.66 5.86
CA PRO A 83 -6.29 1.18 5.76
C PRO A 83 -6.69 1.23 4.28
N LYS A 84 -7.81 0.60 3.95
CA LYS A 84 -8.32 0.61 2.57
C LYS A 84 -8.67 2.04 2.20
N LEU A 85 -8.42 2.41 0.95
CA LEU A 85 -8.61 3.77 0.41
C LEU A 85 -10.03 4.34 0.63
N PHE A 86 -11.02 3.50 0.96
CA PHE A 86 -12.41 3.88 1.18
C PHE A 86 -12.98 3.43 2.54
N ASP A 87 -12.14 2.97 3.48
CA ASP A 87 -12.57 2.72 4.86
C ASP A 87 -12.54 4.04 5.66
N GLU A 88 -13.34 5.03 5.26
CA GLU A 88 -13.64 6.24 6.07
C GLU A 88 -14.64 5.95 7.21
N GLY A 89 -14.72 4.70 7.68
CA GLY A 89 -15.89 4.17 8.39
C GLY A 89 -15.71 3.81 9.86
N VAL A 90 -14.52 3.95 10.46
CA VAL A 90 -14.36 3.69 11.90
C VAL A 90 -13.62 4.84 12.56
N ALA A 91 -14.34 5.95 12.78
CA ALA A 91 -13.92 6.97 13.71
C ALA A 91 -13.72 6.33 15.10
N GLY A 92 -12.47 5.95 15.40
CA GLY A 92 -12.08 5.32 16.67
C GLY A 92 -11.14 4.11 16.56
N ALA A 93 -10.95 3.50 15.39
CA ALA A 93 -9.95 2.45 15.21
C ALA A 93 -8.61 3.07 14.83
N THR A 94 -7.74 3.31 15.81
CA THR A 94 -6.34 3.67 15.55
C THR A 94 -5.68 2.52 14.80
N SER A 95 -5.10 2.81 13.64
CA SER A 95 -4.24 1.84 12.93
C SER A 95 -3.12 1.37 13.85
N PRO A 96 -2.78 0.07 13.85
CA PRO A 96 -1.68 -0.42 14.67
C PRO A 96 -0.40 0.29 14.28
N ARG A 97 0.50 0.45 15.25
CA ARG A 97 1.87 0.91 14.97
C ARG A 97 2.68 -0.24 14.41
N HIS A 98 3.54 0.03 13.43
CA HIS A 98 4.37 -1.00 12.78
C HIS A 98 5.81 -0.92 13.29
N LEU A 99 6.28 -1.98 13.92
CA LEU A 99 7.64 -2.12 14.45
C LEU A 99 8.40 -3.19 13.67
N VAL A 100 9.50 -2.82 13.03
CA VAL A 100 10.42 -3.77 12.38
C VAL A 100 11.75 -3.78 13.10
N VAL A 101 12.22 -4.97 13.50
CA VAL A 101 13.46 -5.13 14.26
C VAL A 101 14.35 -6.19 13.61
N PHE A 102 15.55 -5.76 13.20
CA PHE A 102 16.65 -6.68 12.89
C PHE A 102 17.42 -6.98 14.18
N LEU A 103 17.51 -8.26 14.52
CA LEU A 103 18.14 -8.73 15.75
C LEU A 103 19.33 -9.63 15.41
N ASP A 104 20.54 -9.14 15.65
CA ASP A 104 21.74 -9.98 15.64
C ASP A 104 21.86 -10.71 16.99
N VAL A 105 21.48 -11.98 16.99
CA VAL A 105 21.36 -12.82 18.18
C VAL A 105 22.33 -14.00 18.17
N SER A 106 22.84 -14.37 19.34
CA SER A 106 23.56 -15.64 19.50
C SER A 106 22.63 -16.82 19.20
N LEU A 107 23.21 -18.01 18.94
CA LEU A 107 22.43 -19.23 18.72
C LEU A 107 21.53 -19.57 19.92
N GLU A 108 22.01 -19.32 21.14
CA GLU A 108 21.25 -19.53 22.37
C GLU A 108 20.13 -18.50 22.54
N GLY A 109 20.41 -17.22 22.28
CA GLY A 109 19.42 -16.15 22.31
C GLY A 109 18.29 -16.37 21.30
N SER A 110 18.63 -16.78 20.08
CA SER A 110 17.66 -17.18 19.04
C SER A 110 16.75 -18.31 19.52
N LYS A 111 17.31 -19.34 20.16
CA LYS A 111 16.55 -20.46 20.71
C LYS A 111 15.63 -20.03 21.85
N ALA A 112 16.10 -19.14 22.74
CA ALA A 112 15.31 -18.63 23.86
C ALA A 112 14.09 -17.82 23.37
N LEU A 113 14.27 -16.94 22.39
CA LEU A 113 13.17 -16.18 21.77
C LEU A 113 12.17 -17.10 21.06
N LYS A 114 12.66 -18.01 20.22
CA LYS A 114 11.80 -18.98 19.51
C LYS A 114 10.98 -19.84 20.49
N ALA A 115 11.53 -20.21 21.65
CA ALA A 115 10.77 -20.93 22.68
C ALA A 115 9.62 -20.09 23.26
N LYS A 116 9.84 -18.80 23.53
CA LYS A 116 8.78 -17.87 23.98
C LYS A 116 7.71 -17.67 22.92
N TRP A 117 8.10 -17.51 21.66
CA TRP A 117 7.17 -17.32 20.54
C TRP A 117 6.35 -18.58 20.23
N SER A 118 6.99 -19.75 20.33
CA SER A 118 6.32 -21.05 20.21
C SER A 118 5.24 -21.23 21.28
N ALA A 119 5.50 -20.81 22.52
CA ALA A 119 4.50 -20.83 23.59
C ALA A 119 3.28 -19.92 23.32
N LYS A 120 3.41 -18.93 22.42
CA LYS A 120 2.32 -18.06 21.96
C LYS A 120 1.70 -18.52 20.62
N GLY A 121 2.07 -19.71 20.15
CA GLY A 121 1.53 -20.32 18.93
C GLY A 121 2.31 -20.00 17.64
N ARG A 122 3.47 -19.34 17.72
CA ARG A 122 4.36 -19.10 16.57
C ARG A 122 5.54 -20.06 16.60
N THR A 123 5.35 -21.25 16.02
CA THR A 123 6.34 -22.33 15.99
C THR A 123 7.33 -22.21 14.83
N GLU A 124 6.92 -21.58 13.73
CA GLU A 124 7.69 -21.46 12.49
C GLU A 124 7.82 -19.99 12.07
N PRO A 125 8.89 -19.63 11.33
CA PRO A 125 9.00 -18.30 10.74
C PRO A 125 7.92 -18.08 9.69
N SER A 126 7.42 -16.84 9.61
CA SER A 126 6.45 -16.42 8.59
C SER A 126 7.07 -16.45 7.18
N PHE A 127 8.36 -16.13 7.08
CA PHE A 127 9.15 -16.29 5.87
C PHE A 127 10.63 -16.48 6.23
N VAL A 128 11.40 -16.97 5.26
CA VAL A 128 12.85 -17.19 5.39
C VAL A 128 13.55 -16.38 4.30
N MET A 129 14.41 -15.45 4.68
CA MET A 129 15.23 -14.73 3.72
C MET A 129 16.41 -15.60 3.29
N VAL A 130 16.57 -15.83 1.98
CA VAL A 130 17.69 -16.62 1.46
C VAL A 130 18.98 -15.81 1.52
N GLY A 131 19.97 -16.32 2.25
CA GLY A 131 21.21 -15.62 2.57
C GLY A 131 21.03 -14.50 3.58
N SER A 132 22.16 -13.87 3.90
CA SER A 132 22.22 -12.71 4.78
C SER A 132 23.06 -11.61 4.11
N PRO A 133 22.53 -10.39 3.95
CA PRO A 133 23.28 -9.20 3.52
C PRO A 133 24.41 -8.79 4.47
N GLY A 134 24.44 -9.34 5.70
CA GLY A 134 25.41 -8.98 6.73
C GLY A 134 24.98 -7.76 7.57
N PRO A 135 25.50 -7.63 8.79
CA PRO A 135 25.04 -6.63 9.76
C PRO A 135 25.29 -5.18 9.31
N GLU A 136 26.42 -4.90 8.66
CA GLU A 136 26.73 -3.55 8.15
C GLU A 136 25.70 -3.10 7.09
N SER A 137 25.36 -4.01 6.17
CA SER A 137 24.38 -3.77 5.12
C SER A 137 22.96 -3.61 5.67
N VAL A 138 22.60 -4.37 6.70
CA VAL A 138 21.34 -4.22 7.44
C VAL A 138 21.27 -2.86 8.11
N GLY A 139 22.33 -2.45 8.82
CA GLY A 139 22.39 -1.15 9.48
C GLY A 139 22.28 0.02 8.49
N ALA A 140 22.84 -0.12 7.28
CA ALA A 140 22.66 0.84 6.21
C ALA A 140 21.20 0.95 5.75
N LEU A 141 20.54 -0.19 5.47
CA LEU A 141 19.13 -0.22 5.09
C LEU A 141 18.22 0.38 6.16
N VAL A 142 18.45 0.03 7.44
CA VAL A 142 17.65 0.54 8.57
C VAL A 142 17.75 2.05 8.67
N ARG A 143 18.96 2.62 8.56
CA ARG A 143 19.14 4.08 8.52
C ARG A 143 18.40 4.74 7.36
N ASP A 144 18.51 4.15 6.18
CA ASP A 144 17.91 4.68 4.96
C ASP A 144 16.38 4.67 5.03
N ILE A 145 15.78 3.57 5.49
CA ILE A 145 14.33 3.47 5.74
C ILE A 145 13.90 4.43 6.86
N GLN A 146 14.68 4.56 7.93
CA GLN A 146 14.35 5.51 9.00
C GLN A 146 14.33 6.96 8.50
N GLN A 147 15.23 7.31 7.57
CA GLN A 147 15.23 8.59 6.88
C GLN A 147 14.00 8.75 5.97
N GLN A 148 13.50 7.68 5.35
CA GLN A 148 12.27 7.73 4.56
C GLN A 148 11.01 7.91 5.41
N ILE A 149 10.95 7.27 6.58
CA ILE A 149 9.88 7.44 7.56
C ILE A 149 9.90 8.87 8.12
N SER A 150 11.10 9.41 8.38
CA SER A 150 11.24 10.73 9.01
C SER A 150 12.45 11.50 8.46
N PRO A 151 12.31 12.16 7.30
CA PRO A 151 13.42 12.81 6.59
C PRO A 151 14.07 13.98 7.33
N ARG A 152 13.48 14.43 8.44
CA ARG A 152 13.86 15.67 9.17
C ARG A 152 14.24 15.44 10.63
N GLU A 153 14.22 14.20 11.10
CA GLU A 153 14.52 13.88 12.50
C GLU A 153 15.81 13.05 12.58
N LEU A 154 16.68 13.42 13.53
CA LEU A 154 17.89 12.66 13.84
C LEU A 154 17.52 11.25 14.35
N PRO A 155 18.41 10.25 14.19
CA PRO A 155 18.19 8.92 14.74
C PRO A 155 17.92 9.01 16.24
N ASP A 156 16.85 8.35 16.68
CA ASP A 156 16.36 8.45 18.04
C ASP A 156 17.21 7.58 18.98
N GLU A 157 18.34 8.12 19.43
CA GLU A 157 19.24 7.43 20.38
C GLU A 157 18.51 7.02 21.68
N GLN A 158 17.35 7.65 21.97
CA GLN A 158 16.55 7.40 23.16
C GLN A 158 15.51 6.28 23.00
N CYS A 159 15.29 5.79 21.77
CA CYS A 159 14.38 4.68 21.51
C CYS A 159 15.10 3.33 21.72
N THR A 160 14.88 2.73 22.90
CA THR A 160 15.34 1.38 23.21
C THR A 160 14.34 0.33 22.71
N LEU A 161 14.78 -0.92 22.54
CA LEU A 161 13.92 -2.01 22.07
C LEU A 161 12.70 -2.21 22.98
N THR A 162 12.89 -2.12 24.30
CA THR A 162 11.80 -2.23 25.28
C THR A 162 10.82 -1.07 25.17
N LYS A 163 11.29 0.16 24.93
CA LYS A 163 10.42 1.33 24.74
C LYS A 163 9.63 1.25 23.43
N ALA A 164 10.20 0.70 22.37
CA ALA A 164 9.52 0.55 21.10
C ALA A 164 8.31 -0.39 21.17
N ILE A 165 8.29 -1.33 22.12
CA ILE A 165 7.12 -2.19 22.39
C ILE A 165 5.95 -1.37 22.95
N ASP A 166 6.23 -0.30 23.70
CA ASP A 166 5.20 0.59 24.23
C ASP A 166 4.74 1.56 23.14
N ALA A 167 3.56 1.25 22.58
CA ALA A 167 2.89 2.10 21.61
C ALA A 167 2.57 3.52 22.15
N SER A 168 2.71 3.81 23.44
CA SER A 168 2.54 5.18 23.96
C SER A 168 3.85 5.97 24.07
N ALA A 169 5.00 5.33 23.90
CA ALA A 169 6.31 5.94 24.08
C ALA A 169 6.60 6.98 22.98
N SER A 170 6.48 8.27 23.33
CA SER A 170 6.71 9.38 22.40
C SER A 170 8.11 9.35 21.78
N GLU A 171 9.11 8.86 22.50
CA GLU A 171 10.51 8.79 22.05
C GLU A 171 10.74 7.78 20.91
N CYS A 172 9.78 6.92 20.59
CA CYS A 172 9.87 6.02 19.43
C CYS A 172 8.87 6.39 18.34
N TRP A 173 7.81 7.10 18.73
CA TRP A 173 6.54 7.13 18.02
C TRP A 173 5.97 8.53 17.79
N TYR A 174 6.70 9.59 18.17
CA TYR A 174 6.26 10.96 17.96
C TYR A 174 6.09 11.26 16.46
N GLY A 175 4.85 11.55 16.05
CA GLY A 175 4.52 11.85 14.65
C GLY A 175 4.70 10.69 13.67
N LYS A 176 4.91 9.46 14.16
CA LYS A 176 5.23 8.28 13.36
C LYS A 176 4.35 7.10 13.74
N ASN A 177 3.89 6.38 12.73
CA ASN A 177 3.20 5.09 12.90
C ASN A 177 4.10 3.89 12.60
N SER A 178 5.32 4.13 12.15
CA SER A 178 6.29 3.12 11.73
C SER A 178 7.64 3.37 12.38
N HIS A 179 8.30 2.31 12.86
CA HIS A 179 9.65 2.39 13.40
C HIS A 179 10.48 1.18 12.99
N ILE A 180 11.73 1.41 12.61
CA ILE A 180 12.66 0.34 12.23
C ILE A 180 13.97 0.48 13.01
N MET A 181 14.50 -0.64 13.49
CA MET A 181 15.77 -0.64 14.21
C MET A 181 16.60 -1.90 13.95
N HIS A 182 17.91 -1.74 14.15
CA HIS A 182 18.90 -2.81 14.11
C HIS A 182 19.60 -2.87 15.47
N LYS A 183 19.55 -4.01 16.15
CA LYS A 183 20.14 -4.20 17.48
C LYS A 183 21.03 -5.43 17.50
N PHE A 184 22.19 -5.27 18.13
CA PHE A 184 23.13 -6.34 18.43
C PHE A 184 22.86 -6.83 19.85
N THR A 185 22.69 -8.13 20.02
CA THR A 185 22.35 -8.74 21.31
C THR A 185 23.49 -9.55 21.91
N GLU A 186 24.72 -9.36 21.43
CA GLU A 186 25.89 -9.95 22.09
C GLU A 186 26.09 -9.25 23.45
N ASP A 187 25.76 -9.98 24.52
CA ASP A 187 26.00 -9.66 25.93
C ASP A 187 25.52 -8.28 26.40
N SER A 188 24.36 -7.81 25.93
CA SER A 188 23.74 -6.57 26.43
C SER A 188 22.58 -6.85 27.39
N SER A 189 22.54 -6.14 28.52
CA SER A 189 21.42 -6.16 29.49
C SER A 189 20.06 -5.83 28.85
N ASP A 190 20.10 -5.12 27.71
CA ASP A 190 18.93 -4.80 26.91
C ASP A 190 18.26 -6.04 26.32
N PHE A 191 19.03 -7.08 25.98
CA PHE A 191 18.48 -8.33 25.43
C PHE A 191 17.72 -9.14 26.48
N ASP A 192 18.29 -9.31 27.67
CA ASP A 192 17.60 -10.01 28.76
C ASP A 192 16.29 -9.29 29.12
N THR A 193 16.34 -7.96 29.21
CA THR A 193 15.15 -7.11 29.42
C THR A 193 14.12 -7.29 28.29
N PHE A 194 14.57 -7.45 27.05
CA PHE A 194 13.69 -7.73 25.92
C PHE A 194 13.04 -9.12 26.00
N VAL A 195 13.80 -10.15 26.38
CA VAL A 195 13.30 -11.52 26.57
C VAL A 195 12.27 -11.58 27.70
N GLU A 196 12.43 -10.77 28.75
CA GLU A 196 11.44 -10.64 29.83
C GLU A 196 10.19 -9.84 29.43
N SER A 197 10.34 -8.83 28.56
CA SER A 197 9.23 -7.98 28.12
C SER A 197 8.35 -8.58 27.00
N GLN A 198 8.59 -9.83 26.60
CA GLN A 198 7.78 -10.52 25.58
C GLN A 198 6.29 -10.54 25.91
N ASP A 199 5.90 -10.71 27.18
CA ASP A 199 4.48 -10.69 27.56
C ASP A 199 3.81 -9.33 27.37
N SER A 200 4.57 -8.23 27.44
CA SER A 200 4.07 -6.89 27.12
C SER A 200 3.92 -6.71 25.62
N LEU A 201 4.88 -7.21 24.83
CA LEU A 201 4.82 -7.23 23.37
C LEU A 201 3.56 -7.95 22.88
N PHE A 202 3.32 -9.17 23.34
CA PHE A 202 2.13 -9.93 22.92
C PHE A 202 0.82 -9.27 23.36
N ARG A 203 0.79 -8.61 24.53
CA ARG A 203 -0.39 -7.84 24.96
C ARG A 203 -0.69 -6.65 24.04
N ALA A 204 0.33 -5.94 23.59
CA ALA A 204 0.17 -4.83 22.63
C ALA A 204 -0.35 -5.33 21.27
N ILE A 205 0.15 -6.48 20.81
CA ILE A 205 -0.30 -7.12 19.56
C ILE A 205 -1.74 -7.61 19.66
N GLU A 206 -2.10 -8.32 20.75
CA GLU A 206 -3.46 -8.83 20.97
C GLU A 206 -4.51 -7.72 21.06
N LYS A 207 -4.12 -6.55 21.59
CA LYS A 207 -4.97 -5.37 21.65
C LYS A 207 -5.13 -4.67 20.29
N GLY A 208 -4.26 -4.96 19.33
CA GLY A 208 -4.21 -4.30 18.02
C GLY A 208 -3.52 -2.92 18.05
N ASP A 209 -2.75 -2.63 19.10
CA ASP A 209 -2.00 -1.37 19.20
C ASP A 209 -0.68 -1.43 18.40
N LEU A 210 -0.16 -2.63 18.19
CA LEU A 210 1.17 -2.88 17.60
C LEU A 210 1.16 -4.09 16.67
N GLU A 211 1.75 -3.95 15.50
CA GLU A 211 2.19 -5.04 14.62
C GLU A 211 3.71 -5.07 14.61
N ALA A 212 4.31 -6.23 14.82
CA ALA A 212 5.75 -6.36 14.97
C ALA A 212 6.33 -7.42 14.03
N THR A 213 7.43 -7.08 13.35
CA THR A 213 8.19 -7.99 12.50
C THR A 213 9.63 -8.10 13.03
N PHE A 214 10.06 -9.32 13.33
CA PHE A 214 11.42 -9.59 13.80
C PHE A 214 12.18 -10.42 12.77
N LEU A 215 13.38 -9.95 12.40
CA LEU A 215 14.31 -10.69 11.56
C LEU A 215 15.49 -11.15 12.42
N LEU A 216 15.55 -12.46 12.69
CA LEU A 216 16.60 -13.06 13.51
C LEU A 216 17.81 -13.43 12.67
N MET A 217 18.93 -12.76 12.95
CA MET A 217 20.23 -12.99 12.33
C MET A 217 21.15 -13.68 13.33
N THR A 218 21.73 -14.82 12.97
CA THR A 218 22.69 -15.53 13.84
C THR A 218 24.10 -15.52 13.25
N PRO A 219 25.17 -15.53 14.09
CA PRO A 219 26.55 -15.61 13.63
C PRO A 219 26.79 -16.79 12.67
N GLY A 220 27.70 -16.61 11.71
CA GLY A 220 28.09 -17.65 10.74
C GLY A 220 27.21 -17.73 9.48
N GLN A 221 26.24 -16.84 9.31
CA GLN A 221 25.36 -16.79 8.14
C GLN A 221 25.85 -15.89 6.98
N THR A 222 27.07 -15.40 7.03
CA THR A 222 27.56 -14.40 6.07
C THR A 222 28.32 -15.09 4.94
N ASN A 223 27.73 -15.39 3.77
CA ASN A 223 28.55 -15.93 2.67
C ASN A 223 28.05 -15.75 1.22
N ARG A 224 26.84 -15.25 0.93
CA ARG A 224 26.38 -15.11 -0.47
C ARG A 224 26.25 -13.68 -1.00
N PHE A 225 26.00 -12.70 -0.12
CA PHE A 225 25.65 -11.34 -0.54
C PHE A 225 26.67 -10.25 -0.17
N ILE A 226 27.71 -10.58 0.61
CA ILE A 226 28.75 -9.62 1.05
C ILE A 226 29.48 -8.96 -0.14
N HIS A 227 29.62 -9.68 -1.25
CA HIS A 227 30.31 -9.20 -2.45
C HIS A 227 29.39 -8.52 -3.47
N LEU A 228 28.07 -8.54 -3.25
CA LEU A 228 27.14 -7.83 -4.13
C LEU A 228 27.15 -6.35 -3.77
N ARG A 229 27.27 -5.48 -4.79
CA ARG A 229 27.26 -4.02 -4.60
C ARG A 229 25.95 -3.52 -3.99
N GLU A 230 24.85 -4.21 -4.29
CA GLU A 230 23.49 -3.84 -3.88
C GLU A 230 22.80 -5.10 -3.34
N PRO A 231 23.12 -5.55 -2.11
CA PRO A 231 22.60 -6.80 -1.57
C PRO A 231 21.09 -6.75 -1.31
N TRP A 232 20.51 -5.55 -1.24
CA TRP A 232 19.07 -5.30 -1.09
C TRP A 232 18.36 -4.90 -2.39
N GLY A 233 19.09 -4.89 -3.52
CA GLY A 233 18.62 -4.28 -4.76
C GLY A 233 18.64 -2.75 -4.70
N SER A 234 17.96 -2.11 -5.67
CA SER A 234 17.93 -0.65 -5.80
C SER A 234 16.69 -0.01 -5.15
N TYR A 235 16.89 1.14 -4.51
CA TYR A 235 15.84 1.97 -3.94
C TYR A 235 16.28 3.44 -3.94
N SER A 236 15.33 4.33 -3.68
CA SER A 236 15.59 5.78 -3.66
C SER A 236 15.58 6.33 -2.24
N LEU A 237 16.25 7.46 -2.03
CA LEU A 237 16.19 8.19 -0.77
C LEU A 237 15.39 9.48 -0.94
N PRO A 238 14.77 10.00 0.12
CA PRO A 238 14.11 11.30 0.08
C PRO A 238 15.13 12.36 -0.28
N SER A 239 14.92 13.04 -1.40
CA SER A 239 15.68 14.21 -1.81
C SER A 239 14.72 15.35 -2.10
N SER A 240 15.16 16.60 -1.95
CA SER A 240 14.31 17.76 -2.24
C SER A 240 13.76 17.79 -3.68
N ASP A 241 14.38 17.02 -4.59
CA ASP A 241 14.07 16.96 -6.02
C ASP A 241 13.31 15.66 -6.42
N SER A 242 13.21 14.67 -5.53
CA SER A 242 12.60 13.36 -5.84
C SER A 242 11.08 13.43 -5.96
N ASP A 243 10.41 14.25 -5.15
CA ASP A 243 8.95 14.43 -5.24
C ASP A 243 8.52 15.09 -6.56
N LEU A 244 9.36 15.99 -7.08
CA LEU A 244 9.13 16.67 -8.36
C LEU A 244 9.38 15.72 -9.54
N ARG A 245 10.49 14.95 -9.51
CA ARG A 245 10.80 13.96 -10.54
C ARG A 245 9.78 12.82 -10.59
N LYS A 246 9.28 12.36 -9.45
CA LYS A 246 8.30 11.26 -9.40
C LYS A 246 6.94 11.68 -9.95
N ARG A 247 6.47 12.89 -9.63
CA ARG A 247 5.27 13.49 -10.26
C ARG A 247 5.40 13.72 -11.76
N GLN A 248 6.64 13.82 -12.28
CA GLN A 248 6.89 13.90 -13.72
C GLN A 248 6.95 12.53 -14.41
N GLN A 249 7.28 11.45 -13.67
CA GLN A 249 7.37 10.08 -14.19
C GLN A 249 6.05 9.30 -14.10
N GLU A 250 5.16 9.65 -13.18
CA GLU A 250 3.79 9.10 -13.14
C GLU A 250 2.96 9.71 -14.27
N LEU A 251 3.10 9.15 -15.47
CA LEU A 251 2.19 9.39 -16.58
C LEU A 251 0.81 8.83 -16.19
N PRO A 252 -0.28 9.61 -16.21
CA PRO A 252 -1.61 9.04 -16.07
C PRO A 252 -1.79 8.00 -17.18
N MET A 253 -2.24 6.79 -16.82
CA MET A 253 -2.58 5.74 -17.80
C MET A 253 -3.40 6.37 -18.92
N SER A 254 -2.77 6.57 -20.06
CA SER A 254 -3.43 7.09 -21.25
C SER A 254 -3.58 5.91 -22.19
N ASP A 255 -4.84 5.61 -22.53
CA ASP A 255 -5.17 4.61 -23.53
C ASP A 255 -4.41 4.93 -24.82
N VAL A 256 -3.50 4.04 -25.21
CA VAL A 256 -2.64 4.23 -26.39
C VAL A 256 -3.49 4.02 -27.63
N VAL A 257 -4.13 5.09 -28.13
CA VAL A 257 -4.65 5.11 -29.50
C VAL A 257 -3.62 5.82 -30.37
N SER A 258 -2.75 5.01 -30.97
CA SER A 258 -1.86 5.43 -32.06
C SER A 258 -2.66 6.18 -33.13
N SER A 259 -2.44 7.48 -33.28
CA SER A 259 -2.93 8.23 -34.43
C SER A 259 -1.81 9.10 -35.00
N SER A 260 -1.41 8.69 -36.20
CA SER A 260 -0.44 9.29 -37.09
C SER A 260 -0.71 10.78 -37.35
N SER A 261 0.35 11.56 -37.26
CA SER A 261 0.41 12.98 -37.62
C SER A 261 0.12 13.22 -39.11
N SER A 262 -0.82 14.13 -39.41
CA SER A 262 -0.84 14.87 -40.67
C SER A 262 -1.12 16.34 -40.39
N SER A 263 -0.12 17.16 -40.72
CA SER A 263 -0.11 18.60 -40.69
C SER A 263 -0.90 19.18 -41.87
N ALA A 264 -1.83 20.11 -41.60
CA ALA A 264 -2.33 21.03 -42.61
C ALA A 264 -2.55 22.42 -41.99
N LEU A 265 -1.87 23.39 -42.61
CA LEU A 265 -1.89 24.83 -42.35
C LEU A 265 -3.13 25.44 -43.00
N SER A 266 -3.90 26.27 -42.29
CA SER A 266 -4.79 27.30 -42.89
C SER A 266 -5.25 28.32 -41.84
N GLY A 267 -5.23 29.60 -42.24
CA GLY A 267 -5.54 30.79 -41.45
C GLY A 267 -7.04 31.03 -41.14
N PRO A 268 -7.39 32.21 -40.61
CA PRO A 268 -8.35 32.32 -39.51
C PRO A 268 -9.79 32.63 -39.94
N GLN A 269 -10.76 31.91 -39.37
CA GLN A 269 -12.13 32.41 -39.20
C GLN A 269 -12.83 31.69 -38.02
N PRO A 270 -13.58 32.40 -37.13
CA PRO A 270 -14.11 31.82 -35.92
C PRO A 270 -15.37 31.01 -36.27
N THR A 271 -15.19 29.70 -36.31
CA THR A 271 -16.32 28.76 -36.35
C THR A 271 -16.00 27.71 -35.30
N SER A 272 -16.93 27.51 -34.37
CA SER A 272 -16.87 26.59 -33.22
C SER A 272 -16.71 25.15 -33.68
N THR A 273 -15.52 24.82 -34.16
CA THR A 273 -15.16 23.47 -34.52
C THR A 273 -14.77 22.76 -33.23
N PRO A 274 -15.39 21.60 -32.90
CA PRO A 274 -15.02 20.88 -31.69
C PRO A 274 -13.54 20.50 -31.79
N ILE A 275 -12.78 20.84 -30.75
CA ILE A 275 -11.35 20.54 -30.66
C ILE A 275 -11.20 19.01 -30.82
N ARG A 276 -10.62 18.58 -31.94
CA ARG A 276 -10.35 17.16 -32.21
C ARG A 276 -9.01 16.79 -31.57
N GLY A 277 -9.05 15.86 -30.63
CA GLY A 277 -7.88 15.40 -29.88
C GLY A 277 -7.86 15.93 -28.44
N LEU A 278 -7.19 15.20 -27.55
CA LEU A 278 -7.06 15.59 -26.15
C LEU A 278 -6.11 16.80 -26.07
N PRO A 279 -6.54 17.97 -25.59
CA PRO A 279 -5.66 19.13 -25.47
C PRO A 279 -4.51 18.81 -24.50
N PRO A 280 -3.25 19.16 -24.83
CA PRO A 280 -2.14 19.00 -23.90
C PRO A 280 -2.39 19.85 -22.64
N LEU A 281 -1.99 19.32 -21.48
CA LEU A 281 -2.22 19.99 -20.19
C LEU A 281 -1.39 21.27 -20.01
N CYS A 282 -0.28 21.40 -20.75
CA CYS A 282 0.63 22.53 -20.71
C CYS A 282 1.06 22.92 -22.13
N TYR A 283 0.94 24.21 -22.44
CA TYR A 283 1.49 24.82 -23.64
C TYR A 283 2.74 25.62 -23.31
N ASN A 284 3.74 25.60 -24.20
CA ASN A 284 5.01 26.29 -23.97
C ASN A 284 4.95 27.80 -24.20
N SER A 285 3.89 28.32 -24.84
CA SER A 285 3.69 29.75 -25.09
C SER A 285 2.21 30.13 -25.00
N LEU A 286 1.95 31.42 -24.73
CA LEU A 286 0.58 31.98 -24.71
C LEU A 286 -0.11 31.83 -26.08
N GLU A 287 0.63 32.05 -27.17
CA GLU A 287 0.11 31.93 -28.54
C GLU A 287 -0.24 30.49 -28.91
N SER A 288 0.60 29.53 -28.50
CA SER A 288 0.33 28.11 -28.69
C SER A 288 -0.93 27.68 -27.93
N CYS A 289 -1.09 28.15 -26.70
CA CYS A 289 -2.31 27.92 -25.90
C CYS A 289 -3.54 28.50 -26.61
N THR A 290 -3.49 29.77 -27.01
CA THR A 290 -4.64 30.49 -27.59
C THR A 290 -5.06 29.89 -28.93
N THR A 291 -4.09 29.55 -29.78
CA THR A 291 -4.35 28.99 -31.11
C THR A 291 -4.88 27.56 -31.02
N SER A 292 -4.28 26.71 -30.17
CA SER A 292 -4.68 25.31 -30.05
C SER A 292 -6.02 25.12 -29.34
N THR A 293 -6.37 26.01 -28.40
CA THR A 293 -7.61 25.92 -27.62
C THR A 293 -8.73 26.81 -28.16
N GLN A 294 -8.49 27.53 -29.27
CA GLN A 294 -9.41 28.54 -29.79
C GLN A 294 -9.84 29.54 -28.71
N ASN A 295 -8.86 30.10 -28.00
CA ASN A 295 -9.07 30.97 -26.85
C ASN A 295 -9.96 30.31 -25.78
N CYS A 296 -9.59 29.09 -25.36
CA CYS A 296 -10.32 28.28 -24.38
C CYS A 296 -11.81 28.11 -24.74
N SER A 297 -12.08 27.75 -26.00
CA SER A 297 -13.41 27.57 -26.56
C SER A 297 -14.33 28.80 -26.38
N GLY A 298 -13.76 30.00 -26.19
CA GLY A 298 -14.50 31.24 -25.92
C GLY A 298 -15.02 31.37 -24.48
N HIS A 299 -14.86 30.34 -23.64
CA HIS A 299 -15.36 30.30 -22.26
C HIS A 299 -14.25 30.47 -21.21
N GLY A 300 -13.05 30.89 -21.63
CA GLY A 300 -11.94 31.14 -20.73
C GLY A 300 -10.85 32.02 -21.34
N ALA A 301 -9.72 32.08 -20.64
CA ALA A 301 -8.50 32.73 -21.10
C ALA A 301 -7.28 31.86 -20.80
N CYS A 302 -6.29 31.87 -21.70
CA CYS A 302 -5.01 31.24 -21.47
C CYS A 302 -4.20 32.02 -20.43
N VAL A 303 -3.85 31.35 -19.33
CA VAL A 303 -3.06 31.92 -18.24
C VAL A 303 -1.78 31.14 -18.04
N ARG A 304 -0.74 31.83 -17.56
CA ARG A 304 0.52 31.19 -17.18
C ARG A 304 0.32 30.47 -15.83
N LYS A 305 0.44 29.14 -15.84
CA LYS A 305 0.27 28.29 -14.64
C LYS A 305 1.59 28.16 -13.87
N PHE A 306 2.69 27.91 -14.59
CA PHE A 306 4.03 27.75 -14.02
C PHE A 306 5.09 28.30 -14.98
N GLY A 307 6.24 28.78 -14.46
CA GLY A 307 7.38 29.22 -15.27
C GLY A 307 8.11 30.43 -14.68
N PRO A 308 9.35 30.68 -15.10
CA PRO A 308 10.16 31.80 -14.59
C PRO A 308 9.59 33.15 -15.07
N ALA A 309 9.92 34.24 -14.36
CA ALA A 309 9.38 35.57 -14.67
C ALA A 309 9.78 36.03 -16.08
N LYS A 310 9.07 37.01 -16.63
CA LYS A 310 9.25 37.50 -18.01
C LYS A 310 10.71 37.92 -18.22
N GLY A 311 11.50 37.12 -18.96
CA GLY A 311 12.92 37.38 -19.24
C GLY A 311 13.92 36.34 -18.70
N GLU A 312 13.47 35.31 -18.01
CA GLU A 312 14.32 34.20 -17.53
C GLU A 312 14.10 32.91 -18.33
N SER A 313 15.18 32.16 -18.59
CA SER A 313 15.15 30.90 -19.33
C SER A 313 14.68 29.75 -18.45
N GLY A 314 13.50 29.20 -18.74
CA GLY A 314 12.95 28.01 -18.09
C GLY A 314 11.62 27.61 -18.73
N ALA A 315 11.16 26.37 -18.50
CA ALA A 315 9.93 25.87 -19.11
C ALA A 315 8.71 26.61 -18.55
N SER A 316 8.00 27.35 -19.41
CA SER A 316 6.73 27.99 -19.07
C SER A 316 5.55 27.12 -19.48
N CYS A 317 4.63 26.85 -18.55
CA CYS A 317 3.37 26.16 -18.80
C CYS A 317 2.20 27.16 -18.80
N PHE A 318 1.54 27.27 -19.95
CA PHE A 318 0.28 27.98 -20.14
C PHE A 318 -0.88 26.99 -20.21
N SER A 319 -2.00 27.33 -19.57
CA SER A 319 -3.19 26.48 -19.50
C SER A 319 -4.46 27.35 -19.50
N CYS A 320 -5.58 26.78 -19.89
CA CYS A 320 -6.86 27.48 -19.91
C CYS A 320 -7.44 27.66 -18.51
N LYS A 321 -7.89 28.88 -18.21
CA LYS A 321 -8.70 29.18 -17.02
C LYS A 321 -10.10 29.59 -17.48
N CYS A 322 -11.10 28.78 -17.11
CA CYS A 322 -12.49 29.04 -17.46
C CYS A 322 -13.04 30.21 -16.66
N TYR A 323 -13.93 30.99 -17.28
CA TYR A 323 -14.59 32.11 -16.61
C TYR A 323 -15.53 31.60 -15.53
N SER A 324 -15.61 32.36 -14.44
CA SER A 324 -16.70 32.22 -13.48
C SER A 324 -17.98 32.76 -14.09
N PRO A 325 -19.15 32.18 -13.76
CA PRO A 325 -20.39 32.63 -14.34
C PRO A 325 -20.68 34.10 -14.00
N ASP A 326 -21.02 34.88 -15.01
CA ASP A 326 -21.36 36.31 -14.86
C ASP A 326 -22.78 36.53 -15.40
N PRO A 327 -23.75 36.95 -14.55
CA PRO A 327 -25.15 37.11 -14.94
C PRO A 327 -25.38 38.22 -15.97
N LYS A 328 -24.37 39.02 -16.32
CA LYS A 328 -24.44 40.11 -17.29
C LYS A 328 -23.98 39.73 -18.70
N ASP A 329 -23.33 38.59 -18.86
CA ASP A 329 -22.77 38.13 -20.14
C ASP A 329 -23.37 36.78 -20.50
N GLU A 330 -24.25 36.77 -21.50
CA GLU A 330 -24.99 35.59 -21.95
C GLU A 330 -24.06 34.44 -22.37
N THR A 331 -22.84 34.75 -22.83
CA THR A 331 -21.82 33.76 -23.21
C THR A 331 -21.10 33.12 -22.01
N ARG A 332 -21.26 33.71 -20.82
CA ARG A 332 -20.66 33.28 -19.55
C ARG A 332 -21.70 32.77 -18.56
N ASN A 333 -22.95 32.57 -18.98
CA ASN A 333 -24.02 32.09 -18.11
C ASN A 333 -23.91 30.56 -17.92
N GLY A 334 -22.90 30.10 -17.16
CA GLY A 334 -22.72 28.69 -16.85
C GLY A 334 -21.36 28.37 -16.23
N HIS A 335 -21.30 27.28 -15.47
CA HIS A 335 -20.04 26.70 -15.02
C HIS A 335 -19.44 25.86 -16.16
N TRP A 336 -18.24 26.22 -16.60
CA TRP A 336 -17.51 25.55 -17.67
C TRP A 336 -16.28 24.84 -17.11
N GLY A 337 -16.07 23.61 -17.55
CA GLY A 337 -14.97 22.74 -17.17
C GLY A 337 -14.28 22.08 -18.37
N GLY A 338 -13.19 21.38 -18.09
CA GLY A 338 -12.35 20.70 -19.09
C GLY A 338 -11.07 21.46 -19.45
N ALA A 339 -10.13 20.77 -20.08
CA ALA A 339 -8.79 21.29 -20.39
C ALA A 339 -8.78 22.52 -21.31
N ALA A 340 -9.85 22.75 -22.08
CA ALA A 340 -10.04 23.92 -22.93
C ALA A 340 -11.39 24.62 -22.65
N CYS A 341 -12.02 24.41 -21.48
CA CYS A 341 -13.34 24.96 -21.14
C CYS A 341 -14.47 24.52 -22.09
N GLN A 342 -14.36 23.31 -22.64
CA GLN A 342 -15.24 22.81 -23.69
C GLN A 342 -16.49 22.08 -23.18
N LYS A 343 -16.59 21.81 -21.86
CA LYS A 343 -17.73 21.10 -21.25
C LYS A 343 -18.44 22.03 -20.28
N GLN A 344 -19.77 22.02 -20.31
CA GLN A 344 -20.57 22.65 -19.27
C GLN A 344 -20.77 21.66 -18.11
N ASP A 345 -20.61 22.13 -16.88
CA ASP A 345 -20.78 21.31 -15.69
C ASP A 345 -22.29 21.08 -15.41
N ILE A 346 -22.86 20.02 -16.00
CA ILE A 346 -24.27 19.60 -15.83
C ILE A 346 -24.42 18.54 -14.71
N SER A 347 -23.35 18.21 -14.00
CA SER A 347 -23.31 17.14 -13.00
C SER A 347 -24.37 17.31 -11.90
N ALA A 348 -24.57 18.54 -11.39
CA ALA A 348 -25.54 18.80 -10.32
C ALA A 348 -26.99 18.51 -10.74
N GLN A 349 -27.40 18.92 -11.95
CA GLN A 349 -28.75 18.69 -12.45
C GLN A 349 -28.99 17.20 -12.72
N PHE A 350 -27.98 16.50 -13.27
CA PHE A 350 -28.05 15.06 -13.49
C PHE A 350 -28.26 14.28 -12.19
N TRP A 351 -27.50 14.59 -11.14
CA TRP A 351 -27.62 13.90 -9.85
C TRP A 351 -28.99 14.08 -9.19
N ILE A 352 -29.56 15.28 -9.27
CA ILE A 352 -30.91 15.55 -8.75
C ILE A 352 -31.95 14.73 -9.51
N ILE A 353 -31.89 14.72 -10.85
CA ILE A 353 -32.87 14.00 -11.68
C ILE A 353 -32.73 12.48 -11.50
N ALA A 354 -31.51 11.96 -11.50
CA ALA A 354 -31.24 10.54 -11.35
C ALA A 354 -31.65 10.04 -9.96
N GLY A 355 -31.27 10.76 -8.90
CA GLY A 355 -31.63 10.41 -7.52
C GLY A 355 -33.13 10.46 -7.28
N PHE A 356 -33.81 11.51 -7.75
CA PHE A 356 -35.26 11.63 -7.63
C PHE A 356 -36.00 10.52 -8.39
N SER A 357 -35.54 10.18 -9.59
CA SER A 357 -36.12 9.09 -10.39
C SER A 357 -35.96 7.73 -9.70
N ALA A 358 -34.77 7.45 -9.15
CA ALA A 358 -34.51 6.21 -8.41
C ALA A 358 -35.38 6.10 -7.14
N LEU A 359 -35.55 7.21 -6.41
CA LEU A 359 -36.42 7.28 -5.24
C LEU A 359 -37.88 6.95 -5.59
N LEU A 360 -38.42 7.54 -6.67
CA LEU A 360 -39.80 7.28 -7.10
C LEU A 360 -40.01 5.81 -7.50
N ILE A 361 -39.06 5.22 -8.23
CA ILE A 361 -39.10 3.80 -8.61
C ILE A 361 -39.06 2.91 -7.37
N GLY A 362 -38.23 3.25 -6.37
CA GLY A 362 -38.16 2.56 -5.09
C GLY A 362 -39.48 2.60 -4.33
N ILE A 363 -40.12 3.77 -4.22
CA ILE A 363 -41.41 3.94 -3.53
C ILE A 363 -42.51 3.10 -4.21
N VAL A 364 -42.60 3.15 -5.54
CA VAL A 364 -43.60 2.36 -6.29
C VAL A 364 -43.37 0.87 -6.11
N SER A 365 -42.11 0.42 -6.19
CA SER A 365 -41.76 -1.00 -6.01
C SER A 365 -42.08 -1.50 -4.60
N TYR A 366 -41.81 -0.67 -3.58
CA TYR A 366 -42.14 -0.96 -2.20
C TYR A 366 -43.66 -1.05 -1.96
N ALA A 367 -44.44 -0.12 -2.53
CA ALA A 367 -45.90 -0.13 -2.44
C ALA A 367 -46.50 -1.41 -3.07
N ILE A 368 -45.99 -1.81 -4.24
CA ILE A 368 -46.38 -3.06 -4.91
C ILE A 368 -46.02 -4.27 -4.02
N GLY A 369 -44.81 -4.29 -3.45
CA GLY A 369 -44.37 -5.36 -2.54
C GLY A 369 -45.27 -5.53 -1.31
N MET A 370 -45.68 -4.43 -0.68
CA MET A 370 -46.62 -4.47 0.45
C MET A 370 -47.99 -5.02 0.05
N MET A 371 -48.47 -4.70 -1.16
CA MET A 371 -49.74 -5.24 -1.68
C MET A 371 -49.66 -6.75 -1.93
N PHE A 372 -48.51 -7.26 -2.42
CA PHE A 372 -48.29 -8.70 -2.57
C PHE A 372 -48.15 -9.43 -1.23
N SER A 373 -47.55 -8.80 -0.22
CA SER A 373 -47.40 -9.38 1.11
C SER A 373 -48.76 -9.66 1.76
N ILE A 374 -49.73 -8.74 1.62
CA ILE A 374 -51.10 -8.90 2.14
C ILE A 374 -51.87 -10.01 1.39
N GLY A 375 -51.65 -10.16 0.07
CA GLY A 375 -52.31 -11.19 -0.73
C GLY A 375 -51.84 -12.62 -0.47
N SER A 376 -50.75 -12.81 0.28
CA SER A 376 -50.15 -14.12 0.56
C SER A 376 -50.50 -14.71 1.93
N GLU A 377 -51.26 -13.98 2.75
CA GLU A 377 -51.79 -14.53 3.99
C GLU A 377 -52.86 -15.59 3.67
N LYS A 378 -52.53 -16.85 3.95
CA LYS A 378 -53.51 -17.94 3.94
C LYS A 378 -54.56 -17.63 5.00
N LEU A 379 -55.76 -17.29 4.55
CA LEU A 379 -56.96 -17.35 5.38
C LEU A 379 -56.91 -18.68 6.14
N PRO A 380 -56.86 -18.67 7.50
CA PRO A 380 -56.88 -19.90 8.26
C PRO A 380 -58.14 -20.67 7.86
N GLY A 381 -57.96 -21.90 7.40
CA GLY A 381 -59.04 -22.78 6.98
C GLY A 381 -59.91 -23.16 8.16
N VAL A 382 -60.84 -22.27 8.53
CA VAL A 382 -61.82 -22.49 9.59
C VAL A 382 -63.22 -22.17 9.06
N ILE A 383 -63.64 -22.92 8.04
CA ILE A 383 -65.06 -23.22 7.76
C ILE A 383 -65.15 -24.71 7.38
N GLY A 384 -64.73 -25.62 8.26
CA GLY A 384 -64.76 -27.07 7.96
C GLY A 384 -64.80 -28.04 9.15
N ALA A 385 -64.61 -27.58 10.38
CA ALA A 385 -64.63 -28.43 11.57
C ALA A 385 -65.84 -28.10 12.45
N GLY A 386 -67.02 -28.55 12.03
CA GLY A 386 -68.25 -28.43 12.81
C GLY A 386 -69.27 -29.44 12.34
N VAL A 387 -69.20 -30.66 12.89
CA VAL A 387 -70.28 -31.37 13.60
C VAL A 387 -69.86 -32.83 13.87
N ALA A 388 -69.43 -33.13 15.10
CA ALA A 388 -69.54 -34.46 15.66
C ALA A 388 -70.95 -34.61 16.26
N ALA A 389 -71.87 -35.25 15.54
CA ALA A 389 -73.16 -35.64 16.10
C ALA A 389 -73.02 -36.98 16.82
N LYS A 390 -72.93 -36.91 18.14
CA LYS A 390 -73.12 -38.03 19.07
C LYS A 390 -74.62 -38.25 19.27
N THR A 391 -75.19 -39.41 18.93
CA THR A 391 -76.28 -39.99 19.74
C THR A 391 -76.55 -41.48 19.46
N ARG A 392 -76.50 -42.24 20.56
CA ARG A 392 -77.16 -43.50 20.95
C ARG A 392 -76.84 -44.82 20.23
#